data_AF-A0A2W8GWC5-F1
#
_entry.id   AF-A0A2W8GWC5-F1
#
_cell.length_a   1.000
_cell.length_b   1.000
_cell.length_c   1.000
_cell.angle_alpha   90.00
_cell.angle_beta   90.00
_cell.angle_gamma   90.00
#
_symmetry.space_group_name_H-M   'P 1'
#
loop_
_entity.id
_entity.type
_entity.pdbx_description
1 polymer ?
#
loop_
_entity_poly.entity_id
_entity_poly.type
_entity_poly.pdbx_seq_one_letter_code
_entity_poly.pdbx_strand_id
1 'polypeptide(L)'
;MLKKKLQKIKEYHSVLELAIIQGANAIFPVLVFPFFLITLGENIFSSIAVGEVLALYVLIFSLYSFDIISVQKVISSVTKDEIFKVYILTLICRLCLFVISGICLLFITYLINKTLSVYLGLFLLYPVGMILQSNYFFQATNNNRPLAVFVLIARGMSLCLIYFYNGPAGYLTSYYYVICVSGSYFLSGVLSLIYIYYQNKTNKAKIQWAEILEYICTGYHLFIANIFVILYRNSNIIILGTLASPVATSLYATAEKIIKCIQSIATPLNQYYFTRLIKQHELKLEPYKVGEYKSLLYASTNIQLKFMVFIVLSLGGGV
;
A
#
# COMPACT_ATOMS: atom_id res chain seq x y z
N MET A 1 21.21 -28.88 13.30
CA MET A 1 19.94 -28.49 13.97
C MET A 1 19.84 -26.98 14.24
N LEU A 2 20.92 -26.30 14.68
CA LEU A 2 20.94 -24.85 14.96
C LEU A 2 20.61 -23.94 13.75
N LYS A 3 21.21 -24.21 12.58
CA LYS A 3 20.94 -23.43 11.34
C LYS A 3 19.46 -23.44 10.93
N LYS A 4 18.78 -24.59 11.05
CA LYS A 4 17.33 -24.70 10.77
C LYS A 4 16.47 -23.93 11.79
N LYS A 5 16.86 -23.91 13.08
CA LYS A 5 16.18 -23.11 14.12
C LYS A 5 16.37 -21.60 13.89
N LEU A 6 17.60 -21.17 13.61
CA LEU A 6 17.92 -19.76 13.31
C LEU A 6 17.20 -19.26 12.05
N GLN A 7 17.13 -20.10 11.03
CA GLN A 7 16.39 -19.78 9.82
C GLN A 7 14.91 -19.56 10.14
N LYS A 8 14.24 -20.49 10.83
CA LYS A 8 12.84 -20.34 11.28
C LYS A 8 12.60 -19.05 12.05
N ILE A 9 13.46 -18.72 13.02
CA ILE A 9 13.34 -17.47 13.81
C ILE A 9 13.36 -16.24 12.89
N LYS A 10 14.28 -16.22 11.91
CA LYS A 10 14.35 -15.13 10.92
C LYS A 10 13.08 -15.05 10.05
N GLU A 11 12.48 -16.17 9.69
CA GLU A 11 11.20 -16.21 8.96
C GLU A 11 10.06 -15.56 9.77
N TYR A 12 9.93 -15.94 11.05
CA TYR A 12 8.91 -15.37 11.94
C TYR A 12 9.06 -13.86 12.10
N HIS A 13 10.28 -13.35 12.31
CA HIS A 13 10.51 -11.91 12.42
C HIS A 13 10.10 -11.17 11.15
N SER A 14 10.49 -11.66 9.97
CA SER A 14 10.12 -11.00 8.71
C SER A 14 8.61 -10.98 8.46
N VAL A 15 7.90 -12.08 8.77
CA VAL A 15 6.44 -12.12 8.65
C VAL A 15 5.77 -11.19 9.66
N LEU A 16 6.26 -11.14 10.90
CA LEU A 16 5.75 -10.23 11.93
C LEU A 16 5.95 -8.76 11.56
N GLU A 17 7.11 -8.38 11.01
CA GLU A 17 7.37 -7.01 10.55
C GLU A 17 6.42 -6.59 9.43
N LEU A 18 6.18 -7.48 8.45
CA LEU A 18 5.19 -7.26 7.40
C LEU A 18 3.76 -7.19 7.98
N ALA A 19 3.45 -8.03 8.96
CA ALA A 19 2.15 -8.02 9.65
C ALA A 19 1.91 -6.72 10.40
N ILE A 20 2.94 -6.14 11.02
CA ILE A 20 2.85 -4.82 11.66
C ILE A 20 2.55 -3.73 10.62
N ILE A 21 3.27 -3.73 9.49
CA ILE A 21 3.05 -2.74 8.42
C ILE A 21 1.62 -2.83 7.87
N GLN A 22 1.19 -4.04 7.49
CA GLN A 22 -0.13 -4.25 6.92
C GLN A 22 -1.25 -4.05 7.94
N GLY A 23 -1.05 -4.53 9.17
CA GLY A 23 -1.98 -4.35 10.28
C GLY A 23 -2.18 -2.87 10.62
N ALA A 24 -1.10 -2.08 10.69
CA ALA A 24 -1.22 -0.64 10.92
C ALA A 24 -1.97 0.06 9.78
N ASN A 25 -1.74 -0.30 8.52
CA ASN A 25 -2.45 0.29 7.38
C ASN A 25 -3.93 -0.14 7.29
N ALA A 26 -4.28 -1.29 7.87
CA ALA A 26 -5.62 -1.87 7.83
C ALA A 26 -6.49 -1.48 9.03
N ILE A 27 -5.92 -1.53 10.24
CA ILE A 27 -6.61 -1.21 11.50
C ILE A 27 -6.83 0.30 11.60
N PHE A 28 -5.88 1.12 11.13
CA PHE A 28 -5.96 2.57 11.27
C PHE A 28 -7.24 3.16 10.65
N PRO A 29 -7.61 2.87 9.38
CA PRO A 29 -8.89 3.31 8.84
C PRO A 29 -10.13 2.79 9.60
N VAL A 30 -10.08 1.57 10.15
CA VAL A 30 -11.19 1.00 10.93
C VAL A 30 -11.41 1.75 12.24
N LEU A 31 -10.36 2.28 12.86
CA LEU A 31 -10.51 3.13 14.05
C LEU A 31 -11.04 4.52 13.69
N VAL A 32 -10.51 5.09 12.61
CA VAL A 32 -10.75 6.50 12.26
C VAL A 32 -12.08 6.74 11.54
N PHE A 33 -12.47 5.89 10.60
CA PHE A 33 -13.60 6.17 9.69
C PHE A 33 -14.97 6.08 10.38
N PRO A 34 -15.25 5.08 11.25
CA PRO A 34 -16.46 5.10 12.07
C PRO A 34 -16.54 6.35 12.97
N PHE A 35 -15.40 6.82 13.49
CA PHE A 35 -15.35 8.06 14.27
C PHE A 35 -15.70 9.28 13.42
N PHE A 36 -15.24 9.36 12.17
CA PHE A 36 -15.64 10.43 11.24
C PHE A 36 -17.14 10.42 10.98
N LEU A 37 -17.74 9.24 10.78
CA LEU A 37 -19.18 9.11 10.59
C LEU A 37 -19.96 9.67 11.78
N ILE A 38 -19.57 9.29 13.00
CA ILE A 38 -20.26 9.73 14.23
C ILE A 38 -20.07 11.23 14.48
N THR A 39 -18.89 11.78 14.22
CA THR A 39 -18.56 13.17 14.58
C THR A 39 -18.92 14.21 13.52
N LEU A 40 -18.80 13.86 12.24
CA LEU A 40 -19.02 14.77 11.12
C LEU A 40 -20.39 14.56 10.46
N GLY A 41 -21.06 13.45 10.77
CA GLY A 41 -22.29 13.03 10.11
C GLY A 41 -22.07 12.51 8.68
N GLU A 42 -23.13 11.90 8.14
CA GLU A 42 -23.10 11.17 6.88
C GLU A 42 -22.81 12.05 5.65
N ASN A 43 -23.30 13.29 5.64
CA ASN A 43 -23.14 14.18 4.48
C ASN A 43 -21.66 14.54 4.23
N ILE A 44 -20.96 14.93 5.29
CA ILE A 44 -19.54 15.28 5.21
C ILE A 44 -18.71 14.02 5.00
N PHE A 45 -18.99 12.96 5.76
CA PHE A 45 -18.23 11.72 5.68
C PHE A 45 -18.37 11.02 4.32
N SER A 46 -19.54 11.07 3.68
CA SER A 46 -19.73 10.58 2.32
C SER A 46 -18.76 11.26 1.33
N SER A 47 -18.60 12.58 1.43
CA SER A 47 -17.66 13.33 0.58
C SER A 47 -16.20 12.95 0.85
N ILE A 48 -15.84 12.72 2.13
CA ILE A 48 -14.51 12.22 2.54
C ILE A 48 -14.24 10.85 1.92
N ALA A 49 -15.19 9.92 2.05
CA ALA A 49 -15.05 8.55 1.54
C ALA A 49 -14.85 8.52 0.02
N VAL A 50 -15.63 9.32 -0.73
CA VAL A 50 -15.46 9.43 -2.19
C VAL A 50 -14.10 10.07 -2.52
N GLY A 51 -13.70 11.13 -1.82
CA GLY A 51 -12.40 11.78 -2.01
C GLY A 51 -11.21 10.85 -1.76
N GLU A 52 -11.30 10.00 -0.74
CA GLU A 52 -10.29 8.98 -0.45
C GLU A 52 -10.18 7.94 -1.57
N VAL A 53 -11.30 7.46 -2.11
CA VAL A 53 -11.28 6.46 -3.20
C VAL A 53 -10.72 7.05 -4.48
N LEU A 54 -11.00 8.33 -4.78
CA LEU A 54 -10.35 9.03 -5.89
C LEU A 54 -8.83 9.11 -5.70
N ALA A 55 -8.35 9.43 -4.50
CA ALA A 55 -6.91 9.41 -4.21
C ALA A 55 -6.32 7.98 -4.27
N LEU A 56 -7.10 6.96 -3.92
CA LEU A 56 -6.72 5.56 -4.08
C LEU A 56 -6.56 5.18 -5.56
N TYR A 57 -7.35 5.76 -6.48
CA TYR A 57 -7.13 5.57 -7.91
C TYR A 57 -5.81 6.18 -8.37
N VAL A 58 -5.51 7.40 -7.94
CA VAL A 58 -4.19 8.03 -8.18
C VAL A 58 -3.07 7.12 -7.65
N LEU A 59 -3.23 6.54 -6.45
CA LEU A 59 -2.28 5.57 -5.89
C LEU A 59 -2.09 4.36 -6.81
N ILE A 60 -3.17 3.73 -7.27
CA ILE A 60 -3.10 2.52 -8.13
C ILE A 60 -2.31 2.82 -9.41
N PHE A 61 -2.62 3.94 -10.07
CA PHE A 61 -1.89 4.37 -11.26
C PHE A 61 -0.42 4.63 -10.97
N SER A 62 -0.12 5.25 -9.81
CA SER A 62 1.24 5.59 -9.43
C SER A 62 2.09 4.36 -9.08
N LEU A 63 1.55 3.41 -8.32
CA LEU A 63 2.27 2.19 -7.94
C LEU A 63 2.48 1.24 -9.13
N TYR A 64 1.57 1.30 -10.11
CA TYR A 64 1.65 0.55 -11.35
C TYR A 64 1.86 -0.96 -11.08
N SER A 65 2.83 -1.58 -11.73
CA SER A 65 3.31 -2.94 -11.44
C SER A 65 4.68 -2.98 -10.76
N PHE A 66 5.13 -1.84 -10.22
CA PHE A 66 6.47 -1.75 -9.63
C PHE A 66 6.62 -2.57 -8.34
N ASP A 67 5.53 -2.85 -7.61
CA ASP A 67 5.59 -3.74 -6.44
C ASP A 67 5.95 -5.20 -6.79
N ILE A 68 5.88 -5.58 -8.06
CA ILE A 68 6.34 -6.89 -8.56
C ILE A 68 7.71 -6.73 -9.23
N ILE A 69 7.79 -5.84 -10.22
CA ILE A 69 8.96 -5.69 -11.09
C ILE A 69 10.17 -5.18 -10.31
N SER A 70 9.98 -4.21 -9.43
CA SER A 70 11.08 -3.64 -8.65
C SER A 70 11.56 -4.60 -7.56
N VAL A 71 10.69 -5.45 -7.00
CA VAL A 71 11.12 -6.53 -6.09
C VAL A 71 12.05 -7.49 -6.81
N GLN A 72 11.66 -7.93 -8.01
CA GLN A 72 12.49 -8.83 -8.82
C GLN A 72 13.84 -8.19 -9.16
N LYS A 73 13.85 -6.96 -9.69
CA LYS A 73 15.09 -6.27 -10.07
C LYS A 73 16.03 -6.01 -8.88
N VAL A 74 15.50 -5.68 -7.70
CA VAL A 74 16.32 -5.51 -6.49
C VAL A 74 16.94 -6.84 -6.05
N ILE A 75 16.20 -7.95 -6.14
CA ILE A 75 16.70 -9.27 -5.76
C ILE A 75 17.78 -9.77 -6.75
N SER A 76 17.60 -9.51 -8.04
CA SER A 76 18.55 -9.92 -9.09
C SER A 76 19.80 -9.02 -9.18
N SER A 77 19.83 -7.89 -8.47
CA SER A 77 20.95 -6.97 -8.48
C SER A 77 22.14 -7.54 -7.68
N VAL A 78 23.35 -7.37 -8.21
CA VAL A 78 24.59 -7.89 -7.59
C VAL A 78 25.24 -6.82 -6.71
N THR A 79 25.17 -5.56 -7.13
CA THR A 79 25.83 -4.45 -6.44
C THR A 79 24.85 -3.55 -5.68
N LYS A 80 25.34 -2.87 -4.64
CA LYS A 80 24.54 -1.87 -3.91
C LYS A 80 24.17 -0.67 -4.78
N ASP A 81 25.02 -0.34 -5.76
CA ASP A 81 24.76 0.72 -6.75
C ASP A 81 23.57 0.37 -7.66
N GLU A 82 23.49 -0.88 -8.13
CA GLU A 82 22.35 -1.36 -8.92
C GLU A 82 21.05 -1.34 -8.11
N ILE A 83 21.07 -1.83 -6.86
CA ILE A 83 19.91 -1.79 -5.96
C ILE A 83 19.42 -0.35 -5.78
N PHE A 84 20.36 0.58 -5.55
CA PHE A 84 20.02 1.99 -5.38
C PHE A 84 19.54 2.64 -6.68
N LYS A 85 20.10 2.26 -7.84
CA LYS A 85 19.62 2.70 -9.15
C LYS A 85 18.18 2.25 -9.39
N VAL A 86 17.84 1.00 -9.09
CA VAL A 86 16.44 0.50 -9.18
C VAL A 86 15.53 1.29 -8.26
N TYR A 87 15.97 1.58 -7.03
CA TYR A 87 15.20 2.41 -6.09
C TYR A 87 14.86 3.79 -6.66
N ILE A 88 15.87 4.55 -7.10
CA ILE A 88 15.65 5.89 -7.63
C ILE A 88 14.83 5.85 -8.93
N LEU A 89 15.08 4.87 -9.80
CA LEU A 89 14.32 4.69 -11.05
C LEU A 89 12.83 4.46 -10.77
N THR A 90 12.50 3.52 -9.87
CA THR A 90 11.11 3.29 -9.46
C THR A 90 10.49 4.52 -8.82
N LEU A 91 11.22 5.23 -7.95
CA LEU A 91 10.74 6.43 -7.30
C LEU A 91 10.35 7.51 -8.31
N ILE A 92 11.21 7.76 -9.31
CA ILE A 92 10.95 8.72 -10.39
C ILE A 92 9.73 8.28 -11.21
N CYS A 93 9.67 7.03 -11.66
CA CYS A 93 8.53 6.53 -12.42
C CYS A 93 7.21 6.71 -11.67
N ARG A 94 7.17 6.33 -10.39
CA ARG A 94 5.98 6.47 -9.55
C ARG A 94 5.56 7.92 -9.36
N LEU A 95 6.51 8.84 -9.16
CA LEU A 95 6.24 10.27 -9.04
C LEU A 95 5.75 10.88 -10.36
N CYS A 96 6.32 10.49 -11.51
CA CYS A 96 5.82 10.93 -12.81
C CYS A 96 4.37 10.49 -13.04
N LEU A 97 4.05 9.22 -12.78
CA LEU A 97 2.69 8.69 -12.90
C LEU A 97 1.73 9.36 -11.90
N PHE A 98 2.20 9.66 -10.69
CA PHE A 98 1.43 10.42 -9.70
C PHE A 98 1.09 11.83 -10.19
N VAL A 99 2.06 12.58 -10.73
CA VAL A 99 1.83 13.93 -11.22
C VAL A 99 0.81 13.91 -12.35
N ILE A 100 0.96 13.00 -13.32
CA ILE A 100 0.06 12.90 -14.47
C ILE A 100 -1.36 12.53 -14.02
N SER A 101 -1.50 11.45 -13.24
CA SER A 101 -2.81 10.95 -12.80
C SER A 101 -3.48 11.88 -11.78
N GLY A 102 -2.70 12.44 -10.86
CA GLY A 102 -3.16 13.36 -9.83
C GLY A 102 -3.67 14.68 -10.40
N ILE A 103 -2.91 15.31 -11.31
CA ILE A 103 -3.35 16.56 -11.97
C ILE A 103 -4.62 16.30 -12.79
N CYS A 104 -4.63 15.23 -13.59
CA CYS A 104 -5.78 14.88 -14.43
C CYS A 104 -7.05 14.67 -13.59
N LEU A 105 -6.97 13.84 -12.54
CA LEU A 105 -8.14 13.54 -11.72
C LEU A 105 -8.57 14.74 -10.87
N LEU A 106 -7.63 15.55 -10.37
CA LEU A 106 -7.95 16.77 -9.64
C LEU A 106 -8.66 17.79 -10.53
N PHE A 107 -8.19 17.96 -11.76
CA PHE A 107 -8.82 18.85 -12.74
C PHE A 107 -10.25 18.40 -13.08
N ILE A 108 -10.44 17.12 -13.41
CA ILE A 108 -11.76 16.55 -13.70
C ILE A 108 -12.71 16.73 -12.50
N THR A 109 -12.23 16.40 -11.30
CA THR A 109 -13.04 16.51 -10.07
C THR A 109 -13.40 17.96 -9.77
N TYR A 110 -12.48 18.91 -10.01
CA TYR A 110 -12.73 20.34 -9.82
C TYR A 110 -13.86 20.86 -10.73
N LEU A 111 -13.93 20.38 -11.98
CA LEU A 111 -14.99 20.75 -12.91
C LEU A 111 -16.37 20.20 -12.49
N ILE A 112 -16.40 19.01 -11.88
CA ILE A 112 -17.65 18.33 -11.49
C ILE A 112 -18.15 18.81 -10.12
N ASN A 113 -17.27 18.83 -9.10
CA ASN A 113 -17.64 19.14 -7.73
C ASN A 113 -16.44 19.74 -6.95
N LYS A 114 -16.54 21.04 -6.66
CA LYS A 114 -15.49 21.80 -5.94
C LYS A 114 -15.21 21.28 -4.52
N THR A 115 -16.24 20.83 -3.80
CA THR A 115 -16.04 20.29 -2.44
C THR A 115 -15.28 18.97 -2.49
N LEU A 116 -15.62 18.11 -3.46
CA LEU A 116 -14.95 16.83 -3.65
C LEU A 116 -13.48 17.02 -4.07
N SER A 117 -13.18 18.03 -4.89
CA SER A 117 -11.80 18.31 -5.30
C SER A 117 -10.92 18.78 -4.15
N VAL A 118 -11.47 19.47 -3.15
CA VAL A 118 -10.76 19.78 -1.90
C VAL A 118 -10.39 18.49 -1.16
N TYR A 119 -11.34 17.58 -0.94
CA TYR A 119 -11.04 16.32 -0.25
C TYR A 119 -10.04 15.46 -1.01
N LEU A 120 -10.18 15.34 -2.34
CA LEU A 120 -9.18 14.68 -3.18
C LEU A 120 -7.80 15.32 -2.99
N GLY A 121 -7.71 16.65 -3.09
CA GLY A 121 -6.46 17.40 -2.92
C GLY A 121 -5.78 17.13 -1.57
N LEU A 122 -6.54 17.14 -0.48
CA LEU A 122 -6.04 16.81 0.86
C LEU A 122 -5.58 15.34 0.96
N PHE A 123 -6.31 14.44 0.31
CA PHE A 123 -5.92 13.03 0.26
C PHE A 123 -4.74 12.74 -0.68
N LEU A 124 -4.32 13.64 -1.58
CA LEU A 124 -3.14 13.39 -2.43
C LEU A 124 -1.83 13.20 -1.64
N LEU A 125 -1.77 13.59 -0.37
CA LEU A 125 -0.66 13.24 0.52
C LEU A 125 -0.56 11.72 0.78
N TYR A 126 -1.67 10.99 0.71
CA TYR A 126 -1.71 9.53 0.86
C TYR A 126 -0.92 8.81 -0.25
N PRO A 127 -1.22 8.99 -1.55
CA PRO A 127 -0.46 8.36 -2.62
C PRO A 127 1.02 8.77 -2.60
N VAL A 128 1.33 10.05 -2.37
CA VAL A 128 2.73 10.49 -2.24
C VAL A 128 3.41 9.74 -1.10
N GLY A 129 2.80 9.68 0.08
CA GLY A 129 3.34 8.94 1.22
C GLY A 129 3.64 7.48 0.91
N MET A 130 2.72 6.78 0.23
CA MET A 130 2.90 5.38 -0.16
C MET A 130 4.00 5.19 -1.22
N ILE A 131 4.16 6.15 -2.15
CA ILE A 131 5.27 6.15 -3.12
C ILE A 131 6.61 6.26 -2.38
N LEU A 132 6.72 7.22 -1.46
CA LEU A 132 7.94 7.46 -0.68
C LEU A 132 8.26 6.32 0.30
N GLN A 133 7.24 5.65 0.84
CA GLN A 133 7.41 4.46 1.68
C GLN A 133 8.14 3.32 0.94
N SER A 134 7.98 3.21 -0.39
CA SER A 134 8.70 2.23 -1.21
C SER A 134 8.71 0.82 -0.60
N ASN A 135 7.53 0.34 -0.19
CA ASN A 135 7.36 -0.93 0.54
C ASN A 135 8.09 -2.12 -0.14
N TYR A 136 8.08 -2.16 -1.48
CA TYR A 136 8.78 -3.15 -2.28
C TYR A 136 10.28 -3.24 -1.96
N PHE A 137 10.93 -2.12 -1.62
CA PHE A 137 12.37 -2.05 -1.37
C PHE A 137 12.74 -2.75 -0.06
N PHE A 138 12.01 -2.45 1.01
CA PHE A 138 12.19 -3.12 2.30
C PHE A 138 11.84 -4.60 2.23
N GLN A 139 10.79 -4.92 1.47
CA GLN A 139 10.39 -6.29 1.20
C GLN A 139 11.50 -7.05 0.46
N ALA A 140 12.02 -6.51 -0.64
CA ALA A 140 13.07 -7.14 -1.45
C ALA A 140 14.37 -7.35 -0.65
N THR A 141 14.74 -6.36 0.17
CA THR A 141 15.96 -6.40 1.00
C THR A 141 15.78 -7.20 2.30
N ASN A 142 14.58 -7.72 2.61
CA ASN A 142 14.22 -8.36 3.89
C ASN A 142 14.54 -7.48 5.12
N ASN A 143 14.38 -6.16 5.02
CA ASN A 143 14.63 -5.22 6.11
C ASN A 143 13.36 -4.43 6.43
N ASN A 144 12.27 -5.11 6.82
CA ASN A 144 10.96 -4.46 7.00
C ASN A 144 10.84 -3.70 8.32
N ARG A 145 11.67 -4.01 9.32
CA ARG A 145 11.64 -3.41 10.65
C ARG A 145 11.62 -1.87 10.68
N PRO A 146 12.47 -1.13 9.94
CA PRO A 146 12.46 0.34 9.99
C PRO A 146 11.12 0.90 9.50
N LEU A 147 10.61 0.37 8.38
CA LEU A 147 9.32 0.76 7.82
C LEU A 147 8.16 0.46 8.78
N ALA A 148 8.18 -0.69 9.45
CA ALA A 148 7.19 -1.05 10.47
C ALA A 148 7.13 -0.01 11.60
N VAL A 149 8.30 0.43 12.09
CA VAL A 149 8.39 1.47 13.13
C VAL A 149 7.87 2.81 12.63
N PHE A 150 8.27 3.24 11.42
CA PHE A 150 7.83 4.53 10.85
C PHE A 150 6.32 4.58 10.63
N VAL A 151 5.73 3.49 10.14
CA VAL A 151 4.28 3.37 9.94
C VAL A 151 3.56 3.40 11.30
N LEU A 152 4.02 2.61 12.29
CA LEU A 152 3.40 2.61 13.61
C LEU A 152 3.42 3.98 14.28
N ILE A 153 4.57 4.65 14.29
CA ILE A 153 4.72 5.99 14.90
C ILE A 153 3.79 6.98 14.21
N ALA A 154 3.81 7.04 12.87
CA ALA A 154 3.00 8.01 12.14
C ALA A 154 1.48 7.79 12.32
N ARG A 155 1.03 6.52 12.34
CA ARG A 155 -0.38 6.18 12.55
C ARG A 155 -0.79 6.45 14.00
N GLY A 156 0.04 6.08 14.96
CA GLY A 156 -0.18 6.37 16.38
C GLY A 156 -0.30 7.87 16.65
N MET A 157 0.63 8.68 16.13
CA MET A 157 0.56 10.14 16.22
C MET A 157 -0.72 10.70 15.59
N SER A 158 -1.11 10.19 14.42
CA SER A 158 -2.34 10.62 13.75
C SER A 158 -3.60 10.27 14.54
N LEU A 159 -3.67 9.06 15.12
CA LEU A 159 -4.77 8.70 16.02
C LEU A 159 -4.87 9.67 17.19
N CYS A 160 -3.75 9.98 17.85
CA CYS A 160 -3.74 10.97 18.94
C CYS A 160 -4.24 12.34 18.46
N LEU A 161 -3.74 12.82 17.32
CA LEU A 161 -4.15 14.12 16.76
C LEU A 161 -5.64 14.18 16.39
N ILE A 162 -6.25 13.06 15.98
CA ILE A 162 -7.67 12.99 15.63
C ILE A 162 -8.54 12.90 16.90
N TYR A 163 -8.23 12.00 17.84
CA TYR A 163 -9.07 11.75 19.02
C TYR A 163 -8.97 12.84 20.10
N PHE A 164 -7.83 13.53 20.21
CA PHE A 164 -7.66 14.62 21.17
C PHE A 164 -8.03 16.01 20.61
N TYR A 165 -8.53 16.06 19.37
CA TYR A 165 -8.96 17.31 18.78
C TYR A 165 -10.31 17.76 19.33
N ASN A 166 -10.34 18.94 19.95
CA ASN A 166 -11.53 19.52 20.58
C ASN A 166 -12.11 20.71 19.79
N GLY A 167 -12.06 20.65 18.46
CA GLY A 167 -12.64 21.70 17.61
C GLY A 167 -14.14 21.51 17.36
N PRO A 168 -14.84 22.55 16.86
CA PRO A 168 -16.26 22.47 16.54
C PRO A 168 -16.53 21.50 15.39
N ALA A 169 -17.62 20.73 15.44
CA ALA A 169 -17.99 19.85 14.33
C ALA A 169 -18.30 20.64 13.05
N GLY A 170 -17.86 20.13 11.89
CA GLY A 170 -18.13 20.76 10.59
C GLY A 170 -16.99 20.59 9.58
N TYR A 171 -17.03 21.38 8.51
CA TYR A 171 -16.09 21.28 7.38
C TYR A 171 -14.64 21.60 7.75
N LEU A 172 -14.40 22.54 8.68
CA LEU A 172 -13.02 22.87 9.07
C LEU A 172 -12.36 21.67 9.76
N THR A 173 -13.11 21.00 10.64
CA THR A 173 -12.67 19.80 11.35
C THR A 173 -12.51 18.61 10.41
N SER A 174 -13.38 18.48 9.40
CA SER A 174 -13.21 17.44 8.39
C SER A 174 -11.92 17.58 7.59
N TYR A 175 -11.51 18.79 7.22
CA TYR A 175 -10.24 19.02 6.54
C TYR A 175 -9.05 18.68 7.43
N TYR A 176 -9.08 19.10 8.70
CA TYR A 176 -8.05 18.75 9.68
C TYR A 176 -7.91 17.22 9.84
N TYR A 177 -9.03 16.50 9.97
CA TYR A 177 -9.05 15.05 10.07
C TYR A 177 -8.49 14.35 8.83
N VAL A 178 -8.86 14.80 7.64
CA VAL A 178 -8.33 14.24 6.38
C VAL A 178 -6.82 14.47 6.26
N ILE A 179 -6.34 15.67 6.61
CA ILE A 179 -4.90 15.98 6.64
C ILE A 179 -4.17 15.11 7.66
N CYS A 180 -4.74 14.87 8.84
CA CYS A 180 -4.13 13.98 9.82
C CYS A 180 -4.00 12.55 9.28
N VAL A 181 -5.03 12.05 8.60
CA VAL A 181 -5.02 10.72 7.97
C VAL A 181 -3.98 10.66 6.86
N SER A 182 -4.10 11.48 5.81
CA SER A 182 -3.23 11.44 4.63
C SER A 182 -1.79 11.84 4.98
N GLY A 183 -1.63 12.81 5.88
CA GLY A 183 -0.36 13.25 6.43
C GLY A 183 0.38 12.18 7.21
N SER A 184 -0.32 11.23 7.85
CA SER A 184 0.32 10.08 8.51
C SER A 184 1.06 9.18 7.52
N TYR A 185 0.46 8.91 6.36
CA TYR A 185 1.09 8.14 5.28
C TYR A 185 2.27 8.90 4.71
N PHE A 186 2.10 10.20 4.47
CA PHE A 186 3.17 11.10 4.02
C PHE A 186 4.36 11.09 4.98
N LEU A 187 4.12 11.28 6.29
CA LEU A 187 5.16 11.29 7.32
C LEU A 187 5.97 9.99 7.31
N SER A 188 5.32 8.82 7.34
CA SER A 188 6.05 7.55 7.26
C SER A 188 6.82 7.36 5.95
N GLY A 189 6.32 7.93 4.85
CA GLY A 189 6.98 7.90 3.56
C GLY A 189 8.24 8.74 3.54
N VAL A 190 8.18 9.95 4.12
CA VAL A 190 9.34 10.83 4.30
C VAL A 190 10.38 10.16 5.19
N LEU A 191 9.98 9.59 6.34
CA LEU A 191 10.89 8.86 7.23
C LEU A 191 11.58 7.68 6.53
N SER A 192 10.81 6.92 5.74
CA SER A 192 11.32 5.85 4.89
C SER A 192 12.34 6.34 3.87
N LEU A 193 12.01 7.39 3.11
CA LEU A 193 12.89 7.96 2.09
C LEU A 193 14.20 8.45 2.71
N ILE A 194 14.12 9.16 3.84
CA ILE A 194 15.27 9.62 4.60
C ILE A 194 16.15 8.42 4.99
N TYR A 195 15.55 7.38 5.56
CA TYR A 195 16.28 6.18 5.97
C TYR A 195 16.98 5.47 4.80
N ILE A 196 16.27 5.24 3.68
CA ILE A 196 16.83 4.59 2.50
C ILE A 196 17.98 5.43 1.92
N TYR A 197 17.79 6.75 1.83
CA TYR A 197 18.81 7.66 1.30
C TYR A 197 20.08 7.63 2.16
N TYR A 198 19.97 7.74 3.49
CA TYR A 198 21.14 7.71 4.37
C TYR A 198 21.90 6.39 4.32
N GLN A 199 21.19 5.25 4.22
CA GLN A 199 21.82 3.93 4.12
C GLN A 199 22.56 3.70 2.80
N ASN A 200 22.21 4.46 1.75
CA ASN A 200 22.76 4.31 0.41
C ASN A 200 23.49 5.57 -0.09
N LYS A 201 23.86 6.49 0.82
CA LYS A 201 24.43 7.80 0.48
C LYS A 201 25.71 7.72 -0.36
N THR A 202 26.48 6.64 -0.21
CA THR A 202 27.72 6.39 -0.96
C THR A 202 27.47 5.84 -2.36
N ASN A 203 26.27 5.34 -2.62
CA ASN A 203 25.94 4.63 -3.85
C ASN A 203 25.56 5.64 -4.94
N LYS A 204 25.88 5.30 -6.19
CA LYS A 204 25.65 6.17 -7.34
C LYS A 204 24.53 5.63 -8.21
N ALA A 205 23.49 6.43 -8.41
CA ALA A 205 22.45 6.17 -9.39
C ALA A 205 22.57 7.19 -10.54
N LYS A 206 23.00 6.73 -11.71
CA LYS A 206 22.88 7.49 -12.96
C LYS A 206 21.66 6.96 -13.71
N ILE A 207 20.70 7.84 -13.97
CA ILE A 207 19.45 7.51 -14.66
C ILE A 207 19.37 8.36 -15.91
N GLN A 208 18.98 7.73 -17.00
CA GLN A 208 18.69 8.39 -18.26
C GLN A 208 17.18 8.41 -18.50
N TRP A 209 16.68 9.42 -19.21
CA TRP A 209 15.26 9.54 -19.54
C TRP A 209 14.73 8.33 -20.32
N ALA A 210 15.55 7.75 -21.21
CA ALA A 210 15.20 6.54 -21.94
C ALA A 210 14.92 5.34 -21.00
N GLU A 211 15.70 5.19 -19.93
CA GLU A 211 15.52 4.11 -18.96
C GLU A 211 14.18 4.23 -18.20
N ILE A 212 13.72 5.45 -17.91
CA ILE A 212 12.43 5.70 -17.25
C ILE A 212 11.29 5.21 -18.14
N LEU A 213 11.32 5.56 -19.43
CA LEU A 213 10.30 5.17 -20.40
C LEU A 213 10.29 3.66 -20.62
N GLU A 214 11.46 3.06 -20.84
CA GLU A 214 11.59 1.62 -20.98
C GLU A 214 11.07 0.88 -19.74
N TYR A 215 11.36 1.40 -18.55
CA TYR A 215 10.92 0.77 -17.31
C TYR A 215 9.41 0.81 -17.11
N ILE A 216 8.74 1.88 -17.51
CA ILE A 216 7.28 1.97 -17.54
C ILE A 216 6.71 0.99 -18.57
N CYS A 217 7.25 0.98 -19.79
CA CYS A 217 6.77 0.08 -20.86
C CYS A 217 6.90 -1.40 -20.49
N THR A 218 7.97 -1.80 -19.79
CA THR A 218 8.19 -3.18 -19.37
C THR A 218 7.08 -3.70 -18.46
N GLY A 219 6.50 -2.83 -17.63
CA GLY A 219 5.44 -3.21 -16.70
C GLY A 219 4.02 -3.18 -17.25
N TYR A 220 3.85 -2.80 -18.52
CA TYR A 220 2.54 -2.51 -19.09
C TYR A 220 1.58 -3.70 -19.07
N HIS A 221 2.03 -4.87 -19.48
CA HIS A 221 1.18 -6.06 -19.52
C HIS A 221 0.70 -6.47 -18.11
N LEU A 222 1.59 -6.41 -17.11
CA LEU A 222 1.23 -6.70 -15.72
C LEU A 222 0.25 -5.65 -15.17
N PHE A 223 0.41 -4.39 -15.56
CA PHE A 223 -0.48 -3.33 -15.09
C PHE A 223 -1.87 -3.50 -15.67
N ILE A 224 -2.01 -3.69 -16.98
CA ILE A 224 -3.30 -3.89 -17.64
C ILE A 224 -4.02 -5.12 -17.09
N ALA A 225 -3.29 -6.22 -16.83
CA ALA A 225 -3.87 -7.42 -16.24
C ALA A 225 -4.47 -7.20 -14.84
N ASN A 226 -3.91 -6.28 -14.05
CA ASN A 226 -4.31 -6.06 -12.66
C ASN A 226 -5.24 -4.85 -12.47
N ILE A 227 -5.09 -3.79 -13.26
CA ILE A 227 -5.79 -2.53 -13.00
C ILE A 227 -7.31 -2.69 -13.04
N PHE A 228 -7.85 -3.45 -14.01
CA PHE A 228 -9.30 -3.65 -14.11
C PHE A 228 -9.88 -4.34 -12.88
N VAL A 229 -9.18 -5.34 -12.34
CA VAL A 229 -9.60 -6.05 -11.11
C VAL A 229 -9.60 -5.09 -9.92
N ILE A 230 -8.57 -4.24 -9.80
CA ILE A 230 -8.47 -3.31 -8.68
C ILE A 230 -9.51 -2.19 -8.81
N LEU A 231 -9.73 -1.63 -10.01
CA LEU A 231 -10.74 -0.60 -10.25
C LEU A 231 -12.15 -1.14 -9.95
N TYR A 232 -12.50 -2.32 -10.45
CA TYR A 232 -13.78 -2.96 -10.18
C TYR A 232 -14.01 -3.15 -8.67
N ARG A 233 -12.99 -3.60 -7.93
CA ARG A 233 -13.14 -3.84 -6.48
C ARG A 233 -13.37 -2.57 -5.67
N ASN A 234 -12.94 -1.41 -6.17
CA ASN A 234 -13.01 -0.14 -5.46
C ASN A 234 -14.06 0.83 -6.04
N SER A 235 -14.83 0.42 -7.06
CA SER A 235 -15.81 1.29 -7.73
C SER A 235 -17.08 1.52 -6.92
N ASN A 236 -17.42 0.60 -6.00
CA ASN A 236 -18.69 0.63 -5.27
C ASN A 236 -18.92 1.94 -4.51
N ILE A 237 -17.92 2.48 -3.81
CA ILE A 237 -18.03 3.77 -3.11
C ILE A 237 -18.27 4.92 -4.10
N ILE A 238 -17.64 4.91 -5.27
CA ILE A 238 -17.87 5.96 -6.28
C ILE A 238 -19.28 5.87 -6.85
N ILE A 239 -19.73 4.67 -7.19
CA ILE A 239 -21.08 4.43 -7.72
C ILE A 239 -22.13 4.89 -6.69
N LEU A 240 -21.96 4.53 -5.42
CA LEU A 240 -22.86 4.97 -4.36
C LEU A 240 -22.77 6.49 -4.14
N GLY A 241 -21.56 7.05 -4.15
CA GLY A 241 -21.35 8.49 -3.99
C GLY A 241 -21.94 9.35 -5.10
N THR A 242 -22.20 8.78 -6.28
CA THR A 242 -22.83 9.49 -7.41
C THR A 242 -24.32 9.19 -7.58
N LEU A 243 -24.77 7.96 -7.27
CA LEU A 243 -26.14 7.51 -7.55
C LEU A 243 -27.01 7.33 -6.31
N ALA A 244 -26.43 7.19 -5.12
CA ALA A 244 -27.14 6.86 -3.89
C ALA A 244 -27.10 8.01 -2.87
N SER A 245 -27.74 7.80 -1.71
CA SER A 245 -27.75 8.78 -0.63
C SER A 245 -26.41 8.84 0.10
N PRO A 246 -26.08 9.99 0.75
CA PRO A 246 -24.91 10.10 1.62
C PRO A 246 -24.89 9.05 2.75
N VAL A 247 -26.07 8.68 3.25
CA VAL A 247 -26.27 7.62 4.24
C VAL A 247 -25.73 6.28 3.73
N ALA A 248 -26.19 5.86 2.54
CA ALA A 248 -25.82 4.58 1.95
C ALA A 248 -24.31 4.52 1.65
N THR A 249 -23.76 5.60 1.10
CA THR A 249 -22.33 5.71 0.80
C THR A 249 -21.48 5.63 2.06
N SER A 250 -21.89 6.32 3.13
CA SER A 250 -21.19 6.35 4.41
C SER A 250 -21.19 5.00 5.12
N LEU A 251 -22.34 4.33 5.18
CA LEU A 251 -22.47 3.01 5.79
C LEU A 251 -21.65 1.98 5.01
N TYR A 252 -21.73 2.01 3.67
CA TYR A 252 -20.95 1.12 2.82
C TYR A 252 -19.45 1.34 3.01
N ALA A 253 -18.98 2.59 2.99
CA ALA A 253 -17.57 2.92 3.16
C ALA A 253 -17.02 2.41 4.51
N THR A 254 -17.81 2.54 5.57
CA THR A 254 -17.46 2.04 6.91
C THR A 254 -17.35 0.51 6.92
N ALA A 255 -18.34 -0.19 6.37
CA ALA A 255 -18.31 -1.65 6.27
C ALA A 255 -17.14 -2.14 5.41
N GLU A 256 -16.84 -1.46 4.31
CA GLU A 256 -15.73 -1.81 3.43
C GLU A 256 -14.37 -1.70 4.14
N LYS A 257 -14.16 -0.75 5.06
CA LYS A 257 -12.93 -0.69 5.87
C LYS A 257 -12.75 -1.95 6.72
N ILE A 258 -13.82 -2.42 7.35
CA ILE A 258 -13.78 -3.64 8.18
C ILE A 258 -13.44 -4.85 7.30
N ILE A 259 -14.12 -4.99 6.16
CA ILE A 259 -13.86 -6.08 5.20
C ILE A 259 -12.40 -6.05 4.72
N LYS A 260 -11.90 -4.88 4.30
CA LYS A 260 -10.50 -4.70 3.86
C LYS A 260 -9.51 -5.01 4.99
N CYS A 261 -9.86 -4.69 6.24
CA CYS A 261 -9.03 -5.04 7.38
C CYS A 261 -8.90 -6.56 7.56
N ILE A 262 -10.00 -7.30 7.46
CA ILE A 262 -9.98 -8.77 7.53
C ILE A 262 -9.15 -9.34 6.36
N GLN A 263 -9.36 -8.84 5.14
CA GLN A 263 -8.61 -9.28 3.96
C GLN A 263 -7.10 -9.04 4.09
N SER A 264 -6.69 -8.00 4.82
CA SER A 264 -5.28 -7.62 4.98
C SER A 264 -4.44 -8.66 5.75
N ILE A 265 -5.08 -9.53 6.55
CA ILE A 265 -4.40 -10.56 7.34
C ILE A 265 -3.61 -11.53 6.45
N ALA A 266 -4.09 -11.75 5.22
CA ALA A 266 -3.43 -12.58 4.23
C ALA A 266 -2.20 -11.92 3.59
N THR A 267 -2.12 -10.58 3.58
CA THR A 267 -1.14 -9.84 2.79
C THR A 267 0.33 -10.08 3.22
N PRO A 268 0.68 -10.11 4.53
CA PRO A 268 2.05 -10.36 4.97
C PRO A 268 2.59 -11.71 4.51
N LEU A 269 1.75 -12.74 4.55
CA LEU A 269 2.11 -14.08 4.09
C LEU A 269 2.35 -14.09 2.58
N ASN A 270 1.44 -13.50 1.81
CA ASN A 270 1.59 -13.34 0.37
C ASN A 270 2.93 -12.66 0.02
N GLN A 271 3.21 -11.52 0.66
CA GLN A 271 4.43 -10.74 0.43
C GLN A 271 5.70 -11.53 0.79
N TYR A 272 5.70 -12.21 1.94
CA TYR A 272 6.84 -13.00 2.38
C TYR A 272 7.14 -14.16 1.44
N TYR A 273 6.14 -14.97 1.10
CA TYR A 273 6.32 -16.13 0.23
C TYR A 273 6.66 -15.72 -1.21
N PHE A 274 6.06 -14.64 -1.72
CA PHE A 274 6.41 -14.08 -3.02
C PHE A 274 7.90 -13.72 -3.12
N THR A 275 8.42 -12.96 -2.15
CA THR A 275 9.85 -12.57 -2.11
C THR A 275 10.76 -13.79 -1.97
N ARG A 276 10.36 -14.78 -1.17
CA ARG A 276 11.12 -16.02 -1.00
C ARG A 276 11.21 -16.81 -2.29
N LEU A 277 10.11 -16.94 -3.02
CA LEU A 277 10.05 -17.65 -4.30
C LEU A 277 10.97 -16.99 -5.34
N ILE A 278 10.93 -15.66 -5.46
CA ILE A 278 11.83 -14.95 -6.38
C ILE A 278 13.29 -15.19 -6.02
N LYS A 279 13.66 -15.08 -4.72
CA LYS A 279 15.04 -15.37 -4.28
C LYS A 279 15.49 -16.78 -4.62
N GLN A 280 14.62 -17.78 -4.43
CA GLN A 280 14.94 -19.17 -4.78
C GLN A 280 15.02 -19.42 -6.28
N HIS A 281 14.33 -18.60 -7.07
CA HIS A 281 14.41 -18.66 -8.53
C HIS A 281 15.74 -18.08 -9.04
N GLU A 282 16.09 -16.86 -8.60
CA GLU A 282 17.32 -16.16 -9.01
C GLU A 282 18.61 -16.86 -8.53
N LEU A 283 18.56 -17.58 -7.40
CA LEU A 283 19.71 -18.35 -6.90
C LEU A 283 19.98 -19.64 -7.68
N LYS A 284 19.08 -20.09 -8.55
CA LYS A 284 19.22 -21.37 -9.26
C LYS A 284 19.86 -21.13 -10.62
N LEU A 285 20.99 -21.81 -10.88
CA LEU A 285 21.73 -21.71 -12.14
C LEU A 285 21.04 -22.43 -13.31
N GLU A 286 20.19 -23.42 -13.02
CA GLU A 286 19.45 -24.19 -14.04
C GLU A 286 17.94 -23.90 -13.97
N PRO A 287 17.25 -23.80 -15.13
CA PRO A 287 15.81 -23.61 -15.17
C PRO A 287 15.07 -24.76 -14.48
N TYR A 288 14.03 -24.43 -13.71
CA TYR A 288 13.24 -25.44 -13.03
C TYR A 288 12.56 -26.39 -14.01
N LYS A 289 12.68 -27.70 -13.78
CA LYS A 289 11.73 -28.67 -14.33
C LYS A 289 10.34 -28.36 -13.75
N VAL A 290 9.28 -28.49 -14.56
CA VAL A 290 7.90 -28.13 -14.19
C VAL A 290 7.46 -28.78 -12.86
N GLY A 291 7.88 -30.02 -12.59
CA GLY A 291 7.59 -30.73 -11.33
C GLY A 291 8.26 -30.12 -10.09
N GLU A 292 9.49 -29.62 -10.22
CA GLU A 292 10.22 -28.96 -9.13
C GLU A 292 9.69 -27.57 -8.82
N TYR A 293 9.26 -26.83 -9.86
CA TYR A 293 8.60 -25.54 -9.65
C TYR A 293 7.25 -25.72 -8.96
N LYS A 294 6.47 -26.72 -9.39
CA LYS A 294 5.20 -27.09 -8.73
C LYS A 294 5.41 -27.46 -7.26
N SER A 295 6.44 -28.23 -6.92
CA SER A 295 6.68 -28.63 -5.53
C SER A 295 7.10 -27.46 -4.64
N LEU A 296 7.89 -26.51 -5.14
CA LEU A 296 8.24 -25.28 -4.43
C LEU A 296 7.04 -24.35 -4.23
N LEU A 297 6.27 -24.11 -5.30
CA LEU A 297 5.01 -23.38 -5.21
C LEU A 297 4.12 -24.04 -4.15
N TYR A 298 3.89 -25.34 -4.25
CA TYR A 298 3.05 -26.07 -3.30
C TYR A 298 3.55 -25.97 -1.86
N ALA A 299 4.86 -26.08 -1.62
CA ALA A 299 5.45 -25.93 -0.29
C ALA A 299 5.25 -24.52 0.29
N SER A 300 5.32 -23.48 -0.54
CA SER A 300 5.08 -22.10 -0.13
C SER A 300 3.58 -21.79 0.08
N THR A 301 2.71 -22.31 -0.79
CA THR A 301 1.29 -21.99 -0.83
C THR A 301 0.46 -22.85 0.15
N ASN A 302 0.89 -24.08 0.48
CA ASN A 302 0.11 -24.96 1.36
C ASN A 302 -0.05 -24.40 2.78
N ILE A 303 1.02 -23.86 3.35
CA ILE A 303 0.99 -23.28 4.70
C ILE A 303 0.06 -22.06 4.70
N GLN A 304 0.15 -21.24 3.65
CA GLN A 304 -0.72 -20.09 3.45
C GLN A 304 -2.20 -20.49 3.31
N LEU A 305 -2.52 -21.50 2.50
CA LEU A 305 -3.89 -21.98 2.31
C LEU A 305 -4.48 -22.53 3.60
N LYS A 306 -3.73 -23.34 4.35
CA LYS A 306 -4.18 -23.85 5.66
C LYS A 306 -4.48 -22.73 6.64
N PHE A 307 -3.64 -21.69 6.66
CA PHE A 307 -3.84 -20.52 7.51
C PHE A 307 -5.06 -19.69 7.07
N MET A 308 -5.25 -19.48 5.77
CA MET A 308 -6.43 -18.81 5.23
C MET A 308 -7.72 -19.57 5.55
N VAL A 309 -7.74 -20.89 5.35
CA VAL A 309 -8.88 -21.74 5.68
C VAL A 309 -9.18 -21.69 7.18
N PHE A 310 -8.15 -21.73 8.03
CA PHE A 310 -8.32 -21.57 9.48
C PHE A 310 -8.97 -20.23 9.84
N ILE A 311 -8.52 -19.12 9.25
CA ILE A 311 -9.14 -17.80 9.46
C ILE A 311 -10.60 -17.81 9.04
N VAL A 312 -10.90 -18.31 7.84
CA VAL A 312 -12.28 -18.37 7.32
C VAL A 312 -13.18 -19.22 8.21
N LEU A 313 -12.70 -20.39 8.66
CA LEU A 313 -13.45 -21.26 9.58
C LEU A 313 -13.63 -20.61 10.96
N SER A 314 -12.64 -19.89 11.48
CA SER A 314 -12.73 -19.20 12.77
C SER A 314 -13.69 -18.02 12.75
N LEU A 315 -13.81 -17.32 11.61
CA LEU A 315 -14.75 -16.21 11.43
C LEU A 315 -16.16 -16.71 11.06
N GLY A 316 -16.27 -17.85 10.40
CA GLY A 316 -17.54 -18.46 9.98
C GLY A 316 -18.21 -19.36 11.01
N GLY A 317 -17.52 -19.74 12.10
CA GLY A 317 -18.06 -20.62 13.15
C GLY A 317 -18.97 -19.95 14.18
N GLY A 318 -19.42 -18.71 13.93
CA GLY A 318 -20.28 -17.92 14.80
C GLY A 318 -21.71 -17.74 14.30
N VAL A 319 -22.21 -18.68 13.49
CA VAL A 319 -23.64 -18.77 13.09
C VAL A 319 -24.20 -20.09 13.58
#